data_AF-A0A2R8CKT6-F1
#
_entry.id   AF-A0A2R8CKT6-F1
#
_cell.length_a   1.000
_cell.length_b   1.000
_cell.length_c   1.000
_cell.angle_alpha   90.00
_cell.angle_beta   90.00
_cell.angle_gamma   90.00
#
_symmetry.space_group_name_H-M   'P 1'
#
loop_
_entity.id
_entity.type
_entity.pdbx_description
1 polymer ?
#
loop_
_entity_poly.entity_id
_entity_poly.type
_entity_poly.pdbx_seq_one_letter_code
_entity_poly.pdbx_strand_id
1 'polypeptide(L)'
;MLSALKRYEKKRLNYLYRFAAINKKSSEMPLWQYRYLSEALLSDAWQGWCLFSKDLIFNSYRGCFARDGSCVKPLVRPDYKYSRVCYEAKQCGSNPQSKIKENGHLKFLPHQEPTWGSLDFILNTVYGMGVDNSEYLASVFGSFPHLRMIQEVRNACAHKNGNIIRKLENYKTKYSIREVAHPVDYMWGREKKGRLLAFEVWLDLMGQAALLATATAK
;
A
#
# COMPACT_ATOMS: atom_id res chain seq x y z
N MET A 1 5.40 4.22 -15.96
CA MET A 1 5.46 3.55 -14.65
C MET A 1 6.83 3.56 -13.97
N LEU A 2 7.94 3.47 -14.72
CA LEU A 2 9.29 3.37 -14.16
C LEU A 2 9.68 4.48 -13.16
N SER A 3 9.25 5.72 -13.38
CA SER A 3 9.55 6.84 -12.47
C SER A 3 8.90 6.66 -11.10
N ALA A 4 7.67 6.13 -11.04
CA ALA A 4 6.98 5.82 -9.79
C ALA A 4 7.71 4.71 -9.02
N LEU A 5 8.13 3.64 -9.72
CA LEU A 5 8.93 2.57 -9.11
C LEU A 5 10.24 3.10 -8.53
N LYS A 6 11.02 3.88 -9.30
CA LYS A 6 12.29 4.44 -8.84
C LYS A 6 12.13 5.31 -7.59
N ARG A 7 11.08 6.14 -7.54
CA ARG A 7 10.75 6.94 -6.35
C ARG A 7 10.40 6.06 -5.15
N TYR A 8 9.59 5.02 -5.37
CA TYR A 8 9.19 4.10 -4.31
C TYR A 8 10.39 3.31 -3.76
N GLU A 9 11.22 2.73 -4.62
CA GLU A 9 12.42 1.98 -4.20
C GLU A 9 13.39 2.85 -3.39
N LYS A 10 13.62 4.10 -3.81
CA LYS A 10 14.44 5.04 -3.03
C LYS A 10 13.90 5.25 -1.62
N LYS A 11 12.57 5.40 -1.48
CA LYS A 11 11.91 5.53 -0.17
C LYS A 11 11.98 4.22 0.63
N ARG A 12 11.73 3.07 0.00
CA ARG A 12 11.79 1.74 0.61
C ARG A 12 13.16 1.48 1.25
N LEU A 13 14.25 1.79 0.55
CA LEU A 13 15.60 1.69 1.09
C LEU A 13 15.82 2.61 2.30
N ASN A 14 15.29 3.84 2.25
CA ASN A 14 15.33 4.74 3.40
C ASN A 14 14.55 4.20 4.60
N TYR A 15 13.39 3.55 4.38
CA TYR A 15 12.61 2.92 5.43
C TYR A 15 13.36 1.76 6.09
N LEU A 16 14.03 0.91 5.30
CA LEU A 16 14.89 -0.15 5.83
C LEU A 16 16.06 0.40 6.65
N TYR A 17 16.73 1.46 6.17
CA TYR A 17 17.80 2.12 6.93
C TYR A 17 17.31 2.65 8.28
N ARG A 18 16.16 3.35 8.30
CA ARG A 18 15.55 3.87 9.53
C ARG A 18 15.12 2.76 10.46
N PHE A 19 14.55 1.68 9.93
CA PHE A 19 14.17 0.50 10.69
C PHE A 19 15.38 -0.10 11.42
N ALA A 20 16.47 -0.34 10.69
CA ALA A 20 17.71 -0.87 11.26
C ALA A 20 18.30 0.08 12.33
N ALA A 21 18.25 1.39 12.10
CA ALA A 21 18.74 2.38 13.06
C ALA A 21 17.91 2.40 14.36
N ILE A 22 16.58 2.30 14.27
CA ILE A 22 15.68 2.19 15.43
C ILE A 22 15.96 0.89 16.18
N ASN A 23 16.09 -0.23 15.48
CA ASN A 23 16.37 -1.54 16.09
C ASN A 23 17.71 -1.55 16.83
N LYS A 24 18.76 -0.99 16.21
CA LYS A 24 20.11 -0.95 16.80
C LYS A 24 20.14 -0.21 18.13
N LYS A 25 19.31 0.81 18.30
CA LYS A 25 19.25 1.65 19.50
C LYS A 25 18.13 1.23 20.46
N SER A 26 17.46 0.10 20.24
CA SER A 26 16.26 -0.26 21.00
C SER A 26 16.51 -0.41 22.50
N SER A 27 17.71 -0.85 22.91
CA SER A 27 18.10 -0.99 24.32
C SER A 27 18.47 0.33 25.00
N GLU A 28 18.77 1.36 24.23
CA GLU A 28 19.18 2.68 24.71
C GLU A 28 18.01 3.67 24.78
N MET A 29 16.89 3.34 24.12
CA MET A 29 15.72 4.21 24.03
C MET A 29 14.66 3.85 25.07
N PRO A 30 14.06 4.85 25.75
CA PRO A 30 12.82 4.65 26.48
C PRO A 30 11.72 4.06 25.59
N LEU A 31 10.88 3.19 26.18
CA LEU A 31 9.85 2.44 25.43
C LEU A 31 8.89 3.34 24.63
N TRP A 32 8.52 4.51 25.19
CA TRP A 32 7.64 5.45 24.50
C TRP A 32 8.29 6.01 23.23
N GLN A 33 9.60 6.32 23.28
CA GLN A 33 10.34 6.87 22.16
C GLN A 33 10.51 5.81 21.06
N TYR A 34 10.84 4.58 21.46
CA TYR A 34 10.91 3.44 20.54
C TYR A 34 9.60 3.24 19.78
N ARG A 35 8.46 3.21 20.49
CA ARG A 35 7.13 3.05 19.90
C ARG A 35 6.75 4.23 19.00
N TYR A 36 7.02 5.46 19.44
CA TYR A 36 6.75 6.66 18.64
C TYR A 36 7.50 6.64 17.30
N LEU A 37 8.81 6.36 17.32
CA LEU A 37 9.62 6.28 16.10
C LEU A 37 9.18 5.13 15.19
N SER A 38 8.80 3.99 15.79
CA SER A 38 8.28 2.84 15.07
C SER A 38 6.96 3.16 14.36
N GLU A 39 6.04 3.85 15.05
CA GLU A 39 4.74 4.22 14.50
C GLU A 39 4.89 5.28 13.39
N ALA A 40 5.76 6.25 13.60
CA ALA A 40 6.10 7.24 12.58
C ALA A 40 6.68 6.59 11.32
N LEU A 41 7.60 5.63 11.49
CA LEU A 41 8.17 4.87 10.37
C LEU A 41 7.12 4.02 9.65
N LEU A 42 6.27 3.30 10.40
CA LEU A 42 5.19 2.49 9.84
C LEU A 42 4.20 3.35 9.03
N SER A 43 3.82 4.51 9.57
CA SER A 43 2.92 5.45 8.91
C SER A 43 3.55 6.03 7.63
N ASP A 44 4.82 6.44 7.68
CA ASP A 44 5.53 6.95 6.51
C ASP A 44 5.68 5.89 5.41
N ALA A 45 6.05 4.66 5.77
CA ALA A 45 6.11 3.54 4.82
C ALA A 45 4.76 3.29 4.14
N TRP A 46 3.67 3.31 4.92
CA TRP A 46 2.31 3.19 4.38
C TRP A 46 1.94 4.34 3.45
N GLN A 47 2.29 5.59 3.79
CA GLN A 47 2.05 6.73 2.90
C GLN A 47 2.87 6.63 1.61
N GLY A 48 4.11 6.16 1.69
CA GLY A 48 4.95 5.85 0.54
C GLY A 48 4.29 4.83 -0.40
N TRP A 49 3.70 3.77 0.17
CA TRP A 49 2.93 2.77 -0.56
C TRP A 49 1.67 3.36 -1.21
N CYS A 50 0.86 4.13 -0.45
CA CYS A 50 -0.31 4.82 -0.99
C CYS A 50 0.04 5.72 -2.18
N LEU A 51 1.15 6.47 -2.09
CA LEU A 51 1.60 7.32 -3.19
C LEU A 51 2.00 6.51 -4.42
N PHE A 52 2.73 5.41 -4.23
CA PHE A 52 3.08 4.49 -5.32
C PHE A 52 1.83 3.92 -6.00
N SER A 53 0.88 3.38 -5.24
CA SER A 53 -0.36 2.81 -5.78
C SER A 53 -1.20 3.85 -6.53
N LYS A 54 -1.26 5.09 -6.00
CA LYS A 54 -1.89 6.22 -6.70
C LYS A 54 -1.22 6.48 -8.04
N ASP A 55 0.09 6.66 -8.04
CA ASP A 55 0.86 6.94 -9.26
C ASP A 55 0.71 5.81 -10.29
N LEU A 56 0.68 4.56 -9.84
CA LEU A 56 0.47 3.39 -10.70
C LEU A 56 -0.90 3.41 -11.38
N ILE A 57 -1.97 3.61 -10.60
CA ILE A 57 -3.34 3.68 -11.13
C ILE A 57 -3.49 4.87 -12.09
N PHE A 58 -2.97 6.04 -11.73
CA PHE A 58 -3.00 7.21 -12.60
C PHE A 58 -2.27 7.00 -13.92
N ASN A 59 -1.09 6.38 -13.90
CA ASN A 59 -0.34 6.06 -15.11
C ASN A 59 -1.08 5.03 -15.97
N SER A 60 -1.71 4.03 -15.36
CA SER A 60 -2.51 3.02 -16.07
C SER A 60 -3.74 3.66 -16.72
N TYR A 61 -4.42 4.55 -16.00
CA TYR A 61 -5.61 5.24 -16.48
C TYR A 61 -5.33 6.19 -17.66
N ARG A 62 -4.23 6.95 -17.59
CA ARG A 62 -3.86 7.96 -18.61
C ARG A 62 -3.09 7.38 -19.80
N GLY A 63 -2.77 6.10 -19.74
CA GLY A 63 -1.85 5.46 -20.68
C GLY A 63 -0.39 5.80 -20.38
N CYS A 64 0.48 4.81 -20.50
CA CYS A 64 1.91 4.98 -20.27
C CYS A 64 2.72 3.81 -20.82
N PHE A 65 4.04 3.93 -20.77
CA PHE A 65 4.93 2.78 -20.94
C PHE A 65 5.17 2.10 -19.58
N ALA A 66 4.99 0.79 -19.59
CA ALA A 66 5.37 -0.11 -18.52
C ALA A 66 6.90 -0.30 -18.48
N ARG A 67 7.39 -0.94 -17.43
CA ARG A 67 8.82 -1.16 -17.18
C ARG A 67 9.45 -2.10 -18.20
N ASP A 68 8.69 -3.07 -18.69
CA ASP A 68 9.06 -4.01 -19.75
C ASP A 68 9.02 -3.37 -21.16
N GLY A 69 8.68 -2.08 -21.25
CA GLY A 69 8.60 -1.34 -22.52
C GLY A 69 7.25 -1.49 -23.23
N SER A 70 6.33 -2.28 -22.70
CA SER A 70 5.00 -2.40 -23.30
C SER A 70 4.19 -1.11 -23.14
N CYS A 71 3.28 -0.88 -24.09
CA CYS A 71 2.35 0.25 -24.04
C CYS A 71 1.07 -0.19 -23.31
N VAL A 72 0.74 0.52 -22.22
CA VAL A 72 -0.56 0.48 -21.56
C VAL A 72 -1.42 1.56 -22.17
N LYS A 73 -2.51 1.17 -22.83
CA LYS A 73 -3.37 2.12 -23.54
C LYS A 73 -4.15 3.02 -22.56
N PRO A 74 -4.34 4.31 -22.89
CA PRO A 74 -5.20 5.19 -22.10
C PRO A 74 -6.64 4.69 -22.13
N LEU A 75 -7.34 4.87 -21.00
CA LEU A 75 -8.76 4.58 -20.92
C LEU A 75 -9.56 5.66 -21.65
N VAL A 76 -10.41 5.28 -22.61
CA VAL A 76 -11.22 6.25 -23.36
C VAL A 76 -12.19 6.98 -22.43
N ARG A 77 -11.90 8.26 -22.16
CA ARG A 77 -12.64 9.13 -21.24
C ARG A 77 -12.69 10.57 -21.76
N PRO A 78 -13.75 11.32 -21.43
CA PRO A 78 -13.89 12.71 -21.85
C PRO A 78 -12.92 13.66 -21.13
N ASP A 79 -12.44 13.30 -19.93
CA ASP A 79 -11.52 14.11 -19.13
C ASP A 79 -10.55 13.21 -18.33
N TYR A 80 -9.30 13.68 -18.19
CA TYR A 80 -8.21 13.04 -17.43
C TYR A 80 -7.72 13.91 -16.25
N LYS A 81 -8.47 14.97 -15.89
CA LYS A 81 -8.22 15.79 -14.71
C LYS A 81 -8.08 14.94 -13.45
N TYR A 82 -7.27 15.43 -12.52
CA TYR A 82 -7.00 14.76 -11.26
C TYR A 82 -8.27 14.39 -10.49
N SER A 83 -9.20 15.35 -10.36
CA SER A 83 -10.49 15.14 -9.67
C SER A 83 -11.34 14.05 -10.34
N ARG A 84 -11.25 13.90 -11.66
CA ARG A 84 -11.96 12.85 -12.40
C ARG A 84 -11.45 11.47 -12.06
N VAL A 85 -10.12 11.27 -12.11
CA VAL A 85 -9.50 9.99 -11.77
C VAL A 85 -9.78 9.61 -10.31
N CYS A 86 -9.63 10.56 -9.38
CA CYS A 86 -9.92 10.32 -7.96
C CYS A 86 -11.40 10.00 -7.71
N TYR A 87 -12.33 10.67 -8.41
CA TYR A 87 -13.75 10.39 -8.33
C TYR A 87 -14.06 8.97 -8.83
N GLU A 88 -13.60 8.60 -10.03
CA GLU A 88 -13.82 7.24 -10.57
C GLU A 88 -13.23 6.18 -9.66
N ALA A 89 -11.97 6.35 -9.23
CA ALA A 89 -11.32 5.42 -8.31
C ALA A 89 -12.10 5.28 -7.00
N LYS A 90 -12.61 6.37 -6.43
CA LYS A 90 -13.42 6.30 -5.20
C LYS A 90 -14.70 5.51 -5.40
N GLN A 91 -15.43 5.74 -6.51
CA GLN A 91 -16.67 5.01 -6.79
C GLN A 91 -16.38 3.53 -7.04
N CYS A 92 -15.46 3.21 -7.94
CA CYS A 92 -15.09 1.83 -8.29
C CYS A 92 -14.48 1.08 -7.11
N GLY A 93 -13.61 1.73 -6.33
CA GLY A 93 -12.95 1.13 -5.18
C GLY A 93 -13.92 0.77 -4.04
N SER A 94 -15.00 1.54 -3.87
CA SER A 94 -16.08 1.20 -2.92
C SER A 94 -17.04 0.14 -3.46
N ASN A 95 -17.36 0.20 -4.76
CA ASN A 95 -18.20 -0.77 -5.44
C ASN A 95 -17.77 -0.85 -6.92
N PRO A 96 -17.16 -1.95 -7.38
CA PRO A 96 -16.66 -2.10 -8.76
C PRO A 96 -17.75 -1.92 -9.82
N GLN A 97 -19.01 -2.20 -9.49
CA GLN A 97 -20.17 -2.07 -10.39
C GLN A 97 -20.81 -0.67 -10.34
N SER A 98 -20.17 0.31 -9.69
CA SER A 98 -20.70 1.67 -9.58
C SER A 98 -20.86 2.33 -10.96
N LYS A 99 -22.03 2.91 -11.20
CA LYS A 99 -22.27 3.74 -12.38
C LYS A 99 -21.57 5.09 -12.22
N ILE A 100 -20.52 5.32 -13.00
CA ILE A 100 -19.76 6.57 -13.01
C ILE A 100 -20.59 7.67 -13.66
N LYS A 101 -20.89 8.74 -12.90
CA LYS A 101 -21.60 9.91 -13.43
C LYS A 101 -20.62 10.80 -14.18
N GLU A 102 -21.04 11.29 -15.35
CA GLU A 102 -20.22 12.18 -16.19
C GLU A 102 -19.72 13.42 -15.44
N ASN A 103 -20.59 14.13 -14.73
CA ASN A 103 -20.23 15.35 -13.99
C ASN A 103 -19.99 15.12 -12.49
N GLY A 104 -19.89 13.88 -12.03
CA GLY A 104 -19.73 13.57 -10.59
C GLY A 104 -18.43 14.10 -9.99
N HIS A 105 -17.39 14.25 -10.81
CA HIS A 105 -16.09 14.76 -10.43
C HIS A 105 -16.04 16.27 -10.13
N LEU A 106 -17.02 17.05 -10.57
CA LEU A 106 -17.07 18.51 -10.36
C LEU A 106 -17.21 18.89 -8.87
N LYS A 107 -17.79 18.00 -8.07
CA LYS A 107 -17.95 18.17 -6.61
C LYS A 107 -16.90 17.40 -5.81
N PHE A 108 -15.90 16.81 -6.47
CA PHE A 108 -14.89 16.02 -5.80
C PHE A 108 -13.89 16.94 -5.11
N LEU A 109 -13.80 16.83 -3.78
CA LEU A 109 -12.90 17.64 -2.96
C LEU A 109 -11.62 16.86 -2.64
N PRO A 110 -10.44 17.51 -2.54
CA PRO A 110 -9.18 16.80 -2.28
C PRO A 110 -9.18 15.93 -1.02
N HIS A 111 -9.85 16.35 0.05
CA HIS A 111 -9.97 15.56 1.29
C HIS A 111 -10.83 14.29 1.14
N GLN A 112 -11.51 14.14 0.00
CA GLN A 112 -12.31 12.95 -0.33
C GLN A 112 -11.48 11.88 -1.02
N GLU A 113 -10.17 12.09 -1.22
CA GLU A 113 -9.26 11.10 -1.78
C GLU A 113 -9.33 9.76 -1.03
N PRO A 114 -9.37 8.64 -1.76
CA PRO A 114 -9.39 7.33 -1.15
C PRO A 114 -8.03 6.94 -0.56
N THR A 115 -8.03 5.93 0.30
CA THR A 115 -6.78 5.30 0.78
C THR A 115 -6.22 4.36 -0.30
N TRP A 116 -5.35 4.91 -1.15
CA TRP A 116 -4.78 4.24 -2.33
C TRP A 116 -4.00 2.95 -2.06
N GLY A 117 -3.49 2.74 -0.85
CA GLY A 117 -2.66 1.59 -0.50
C GLY A 117 -3.44 0.31 -0.13
N SER A 118 -4.75 0.40 0.11
CA SER A 118 -5.56 -0.75 0.54
C SER A 118 -5.69 -1.78 -0.58
N LEU A 119 -5.40 -3.05 -0.29
CA LEU A 119 -5.42 -4.12 -1.29
C LEU A 119 -6.79 -4.27 -1.95
N ASP A 120 -7.85 -4.28 -1.15
CA ASP A 120 -9.23 -4.39 -1.64
C ASP A 120 -9.62 -3.19 -2.49
N PHE A 121 -9.16 -2.00 -2.07
CA PHE A 121 -9.42 -0.77 -2.82
C PHE A 121 -8.71 -0.80 -4.17
N ILE A 122 -7.44 -1.22 -4.21
CA ILE A 122 -6.65 -1.35 -5.45
C ILE A 122 -7.35 -2.34 -6.39
N LEU A 123 -7.68 -3.55 -5.92
CA LEU A 123 -8.33 -4.59 -6.72
C LEU A 123 -9.67 -4.10 -7.28
N ASN A 124 -10.53 -3.52 -6.44
CA ASN A 124 -11.82 -2.99 -6.87
C ASN A 124 -11.67 -1.84 -7.87
N THR A 125 -10.66 -0.99 -7.68
CA THR A 125 -10.38 0.15 -8.56
C THR A 125 -9.89 -0.30 -9.94
N VAL A 126 -8.91 -1.20 -10.01
CA VAL A 126 -8.36 -1.64 -11.31
C VAL A 126 -9.41 -2.38 -12.14
N TYR A 127 -10.24 -3.22 -11.51
CA TYR A 127 -11.35 -3.88 -12.18
C TYR A 127 -12.46 -2.90 -12.57
N GLY A 128 -12.93 -2.07 -11.62
CA GLY A 128 -14.08 -1.19 -11.86
C GLY A 128 -13.79 -0.06 -12.85
N MET A 129 -12.54 0.43 -12.91
CA MET A 129 -12.16 1.46 -13.91
C MET A 129 -11.95 0.86 -15.30
N GLY A 130 -11.62 -0.44 -15.39
CA GLY A 130 -11.39 -1.12 -16.67
C GLY A 130 -10.13 -0.66 -17.40
N VAL A 131 -9.03 -0.41 -16.66
CA VAL A 131 -7.75 -0.04 -17.28
C VAL A 131 -7.18 -1.18 -18.13
N ASP A 132 -6.39 -0.85 -19.17
CA ASP A 132 -5.89 -1.81 -20.17
C ASP A 132 -5.08 -2.98 -19.58
N ASN A 133 -4.38 -2.76 -18.46
CA ASN A 133 -3.61 -3.77 -17.73
C ASN A 133 -4.31 -4.29 -16.46
N SER A 134 -5.63 -4.14 -16.35
CA SER A 134 -6.41 -4.45 -15.14
C SER A 134 -6.26 -5.90 -14.66
N GLU A 135 -6.37 -6.88 -15.56
CA GLU A 135 -6.22 -8.31 -15.23
C GLU A 135 -4.83 -8.62 -14.68
N TYR A 136 -3.79 -8.08 -15.31
CA TYR A 136 -2.42 -8.27 -14.86
C TYR A 136 -2.19 -7.64 -13.48
N LEU A 137 -2.63 -6.38 -13.28
CA LEU A 137 -2.54 -5.73 -11.98
C LEU A 137 -3.28 -6.51 -10.90
N ALA A 138 -4.48 -7.01 -11.20
CA ALA A 138 -5.25 -7.81 -10.25
C ALA A 138 -4.57 -9.13 -9.91
N SER A 139 -3.97 -9.80 -10.89
CA SER A 139 -3.16 -11.01 -10.67
C SER A 139 -1.96 -10.73 -9.77
N VAL A 140 -1.22 -9.64 -10.03
CA VAL A 140 -0.08 -9.24 -9.21
C VAL A 140 -0.54 -8.97 -7.79
N PHE A 141 -1.47 -8.04 -7.57
CA PHE A 141 -1.90 -7.65 -6.22
C PHE A 141 -2.58 -8.81 -5.47
N GLY A 142 -3.35 -9.67 -6.17
CA GLY A 142 -3.94 -10.87 -5.59
C GLY A 142 -2.91 -11.89 -5.09
N SER A 143 -1.70 -11.88 -5.66
CA SER A 143 -0.59 -12.76 -5.25
C SER A 143 0.12 -12.30 -3.97
N PHE A 144 -0.18 -11.09 -3.45
CA PHE A 144 0.43 -10.55 -2.24
C PHE A 144 -0.61 -10.26 -1.12
N PRO A 145 -1.39 -11.26 -0.65
CA PRO A 145 -2.42 -11.03 0.37
C PRO A 145 -1.84 -10.56 1.72
N HIS A 146 -0.55 -10.79 1.96
CA HIS A 146 0.13 -10.40 3.20
C HIS A 146 0.42 -8.90 3.30
N LEU A 147 0.26 -8.15 2.22
CA LEU A 147 0.32 -6.68 2.26
C LEU A 147 -0.78 -6.09 3.15
N ARG A 148 -1.86 -6.83 3.42
CA ARG A 148 -2.91 -6.39 4.34
C ARG A 148 -2.39 -6.23 5.79
N MET A 149 -1.31 -6.91 6.16
CA MET A 149 -0.79 -6.88 7.54
C MET A 149 -0.33 -5.49 7.96
N ILE A 150 0.45 -4.82 7.12
CA ILE A 150 0.96 -3.48 7.42
C ILE A 150 -0.19 -2.46 7.53
N GLN A 151 -1.24 -2.61 6.71
CA GLN A 151 -2.44 -1.78 6.75
C GLN A 151 -3.18 -1.97 8.07
N GLU A 152 -3.40 -3.21 8.49
CA GLU A 152 -4.11 -3.52 9.72
C GLU A 152 -3.35 -3.05 10.96
N VAL A 153 -2.03 -3.26 11.01
CA VAL A 153 -1.19 -2.78 12.11
C VAL A 153 -1.19 -1.25 12.17
N ARG A 154 -1.03 -0.57 11.02
CA ARG A 154 -1.08 0.89 10.94
C ARG A 154 -2.45 1.43 11.37
N ASN A 155 -3.54 0.81 10.92
CA ASN A 155 -4.89 1.22 11.30
C ASN A 155 -5.17 0.97 12.78
N ALA A 156 -4.60 -0.09 13.37
CA ALA A 156 -4.66 -0.33 14.80
C ALA A 156 -3.94 0.76 15.60
N CYS A 157 -2.78 1.23 15.13
CA CYS A 157 -2.10 2.39 15.75
C CYS A 157 -2.98 3.65 15.71
N ALA A 158 -3.64 3.93 14.57
CA ALA A 158 -4.45 5.12 14.39
C ALA A 158 -5.77 5.13 15.19
N HIS A 159 -6.45 3.98 15.29
CA HIS A 159 -7.79 3.91 15.87
C HIS A 159 -7.84 3.28 17.27
N LYS A 160 -6.75 2.66 17.74
CA LYS A 160 -6.57 2.04 19.08
C LYS A 160 -7.79 1.28 19.61
N ASN A 161 -8.53 0.64 18.72
CA ASN A 161 -9.76 -0.09 19.04
C ASN A 161 -9.43 -1.55 19.38
N GLY A 162 -9.90 -2.04 20.53
CA GLY A 162 -9.68 -3.43 20.98
C GLY A 162 -10.09 -4.50 19.96
N ASN A 163 -11.13 -4.26 19.15
CA ASN A 163 -11.52 -5.16 18.07
C ASN A 163 -10.48 -5.24 16.95
N ILE A 164 -9.83 -4.12 16.62
CA ILE A 164 -8.78 -4.09 15.60
C ILE A 164 -7.51 -4.77 16.14
N ILE A 165 -7.16 -4.51 17.41
CA ILE A 165 -6.01 -5.14 18.06
C ILE A 165 -6.18 -6.66 18.13
N ARG A 166 -7.37 -7.15 18.48
CA ARG A 166 -7.66 -8.58 18.51
C ARG A 166 -7.53 -9.26 17.15
N LYS A 167 -7.77 -8.56 16.03
CA LYS A 167 -7.52 -9.13 14.69
C LYS A 167 -6.04 -9.38 14.44
N LEU A 168 -5.16 -8.57 15.02
CA LEU A 168 -3.72 -8.73 14.88
C LEU A 168 -3.19 -9.99 15.58
N GLU A 169 -3.91 -10.54 16.56
CA GLU A 169 -3.51 -11.78 17.25
C GLU A 169 -3.30 -12.94 16.28
N ASN A 170 -4.04 -12.96 15.17
CA ASN A 170 -3.85 -13.94 14.09
C ASN A 170 -2.42 -13.89 13.51
N TYR A 171 -1.71 -12.76 13.61
CA TYR A 171 -0.34 -12.61 13.13
C TYR A 171 0.70 -13.28 14.03
N LYS A 172 0.35 -13.60 15.28
CA LYS A 172 1.19 -14.45 16.15
C LYS A 172 1.35 -15.87 15.61
N THR A 173 0.53 -16.29 14.64
CA THR A 173 0.73 -17.56 13.92
C THR A 173 1.96 -17.53 13.03
N LYS A 174 2.30 -16.38 12.44
CA LYS A 174 3.42 -16.20 11.50
C LYS A 174 4.66 -15.61 12.13
N TYR A 175 4.48 -14.71 13.09
CA TYR A 175 5.57 -14.00 13.75
C TYR A 175 5.64 -14.40 15.22
N SER A 176 6.85 -14.68 15.69
CA SER A 176 7.18 -14.80 17.10
C SER A 176 7.30 -13.40 17.69
N ILE A 177 6.33 -13.04 18.53
CA ILE A 177 6.27 -11.75 19.22
C ILE A 177 6.24 -12.05 20.72
N ARG A 178 7.24 -11.54 21.46
CA ARG A 178 7.39 -11.83 22.90
C ARG A 178 6.24 -11.25 23.72
N GLU A 179 5.93 -9.98 23.48
CA GLU A 179 4.89 -9.24 24.20
C GLU A 179 4.25 -8.23 23.24
N VAL A 180 2.92 -8.12 23.30
CA VAL A 180 2.16 -7.14 22.51
C VAL A 180 1.47 -6.23 23.50
N ALA A 181 2.05 -5.05 23.71
CA ALA A 181 1.44 -4.00 24.53
C ALA A 181 1.05 -2.76 23.69
N HIS A 182 1.53 -2.66 22.45
CA HIS A 182 1.12 -1.67 21.47
C HIS A 182 1.02 -2.32 20.08
N PRO A 183 0.12 -1.89 19.17
CA PRO A 183 0.01 -2.50 17.85
C PRO A 183 1.31 -2.45 17.04
N VAL A 184 2.10 -1.40 17.23
CA VAL A 184 3.40 -1.27 16.57
C VAL A 184 4.38 -2.39 16.93
N ASP A 185 4.21 -3.06 18.08
CA ASP A 185 5.09 -4.14 18.52
C ASP A 185 5.07 -5.34 17.52
N TYR A 186 3.98 -5.50 16.75
CA TYR A 186 3.87 -6.51 15.70
C TYR A 186 4.94 -6.36 14.60
N MET A 187 5.39 -5.15 14.29
CA MET A 187 6.39 -4.92 13.24
C MET A 187 7.78 -5.46 13.60
N TRP A 188 8.01 -5.66 14.91
CA TRP A 188 9.24 -6.19 15.49
C TRP A 188 9.18 -7.70 15.75
N GLY A 189 8.08 -8.36 15.38
CA GLY A 189 7.96 -9.81 15.44
C GLY A 189 8.93 -10.48 14.47
N ARG A 190 9.59 -11.55 14.90
CA ARG A 190 10.47 -12.33 14.02
C ARG A 190 9.66 -13.39 13.29
N GLU A 191 9.88 -13.57 12.00
CA GLU A 191 9.22 -14.63 11.25
C GLU A 191 9.56 -16.00 11.85
N LYS A 192 8.56 -16.87 12.08
CA LYS A 192 8.78 -18.18 12.72
C LYS A 192 9.65 -19.13 11.89
N LYS A 193 9.56 -19.04 10.57
CA LYS A 193 10.30 -19.87 9.61
C LYS A 193 11.53 -19.18 9.04
N GLY A 194 11.79 -17.94 9.44
CA GLY A 194 12.82 -17.09 8.85
C GLY A 194 13.63 -16.34 9.89
N ARG A 195 14.52 -15.48 9.40
CA ARG A 195 15.35 -14.63 10.25
C ARG A 195 14.91 -13.18 10.25
N LEU A 196 14.05 -12.79 9.30
CA LEU A 196 13.64 -11.40 9.12
C LEU A 196 12.60 -10.99 10.16
N LEU A 197 12.60 -9.70 10.47
CA LEU A 197 11.55 -9.05 11.22
C LEU A 197 10.36 -8.76 10.31
N ALA A 198 9.16 -8.70 10.89
CA ALA A 198 7.91 -8.58 10.15
C ALA A 198 7.92 -7.37 9.21
N PHE A 199 8.41 -6.22 9.66
CA PHE A 199 8.50 -5.02 8.83
C PHE A 199 9.41 -5.16 7.61
N GLU A 200 10.53 -5.88 7.75
CA GLU A 200 11.44 -6.16 6.62
C GLU A 200 10.73 -7.00 5.57
N VAL A 201 10.01 -8.04 6.01
CA VAL A 201 9.20 -8.89 5.13
C VAL A 201 8.11 -8.07 4.43
N TRP A 202 7.40 -7.21 5.16
CA TRP A 202 6.34 -6.39 4.57
C TRP A 202 6.88 -5.42 3.51
N LEU A 203 7.99 -4.74 3.79
CA LEU A 203 8.63 -3.85 2.83
C LEU A 203 9.15 -4.61 1.62
N ASP A 204 9.70 -5.80 1.81
CA ASP A 204 10.16 -6.63 0.69
C ASP A 204 9.00 -7.07 -0.21
N LEU A 205 7.90 -7.57 0.38
CA LEU A 205 6.70 -7.92 -0.36
C LEU A 205 6.10 -6.71 -1.10
N MET A 206 6.10 -5.52 -0.50
CA MET A 206 5.67 -4.31 -1.20
C MET A 206 6.59 -3.96 -2.38
N GLY A 207 7.91 -4.12 -2.22
CA GLY A 207 8.88 -3.93 -3.29
C GLY A 207 8.68 -4.91 -4.44
N GLN A 208 8.48 -6.20 -4.13
CA GLN A 208 8.17 -7.22 -5.13
C GLN A 208 6.85 -6.92 -5.87
N ALA A 209 5.80 -6.58 -5.13
CA ALA A 209 4.53 -6.18 -5.72
C ALA A 209 4.67 -4.94 -6.62
N ALA A 210 5.43 -3.93 -6.19
CA ALA A 210 5.69 -2.73 -6.99
C ALA A 210 6.49 -3.04 -8.28
N LEU A 211 7.49 -3.91 -8.18
CA LEU A 211 8.31 -4.32 -9.31
C LEU A 211 7.51 -5.07 -10.37
N LEU A 212 6.64 -5.99 -9.94
CA LEU A 212 5.78 -6.76 -10.82
C LEU A 212 4.66 -5.91 -11.40
N ALA A 213 3.99 -5.10 -10.58
CA ALA A 213 2.85 -4.27 -11.00
C ALA A 213 3.22 -3.17 -12.00
N THR A 214 4.51 -2.86 -12.14
CA THR A 214 4.99 -1.86 -13.11
C THR A 214 5.40 -2.47 -14.45
N ALA A 215 5.30 -3.79 -14.61
CA ALA A 215 5.37 -4.50 -15.89
C ALA A 215 3.94 -4.85 -16.39
N THR A 216 3.83 -5.60 -17.48
CA THR A 216 2.56 -6.10 -18.04
C THR A 216 2.55 -7.59 -18.39
N ALA A 217 3.69 -8.27 -18.24
CA ALA A 217 3.90 -9.68 -18.59
C ALA A 217 3.59 -10.06 -20.06
N LYS A 218 3.64 -9.09 -20.97
CA LYS A 218 3.72 -9.35 -22.41
C LYS A 218 5.13 -9.71 -22.82
#